data_AF-A0A1Y4WK93-F1
#
_entry.id   AF-A0A1Y4WK93-F1
#
_cell.length_a   1.000
_cell.length_b   1.000
_cell.length_c   1.000
_cell.angle_alpha   90.00
_cell.angle_beta   90.00
_cell.angle_gamma   90.00
#
_symmetry.space_group_name_H-M   'P 1'
#
loop_
_entity.id
_entity.type
_entity.pdbx_description
1 polymer ?
#
loop_
_entity_poly.entity_id
_entity_poly.type
_entity_poly.pdbx_seq_one_letter_code
_entity_poly.pdbx_strand_id
1 'polypeptide(L)' 'MINEELRQYLRMHPKWYLILSRYPQEFPTLLRQYKVENKMTFADRIERVGTLLQMLDMLL' A
#
# COMPACT_ATOMS: atom_id res chain seq x y z
N MET A 1 15.35 -4.21 -11.56
CA MET A 1 14.04 -3.98 -12.22
C MET A 1 13.26 -2.99 -11.37
N ILE A 2 12.75 -1.90 -11.95
CA ILE A 2 11.93 -0.92 -11.21
C ILE A 2 10.71 -1.65 -10.65
N ASN A 3 10.45 -1.47 -9.35
CA ASN A 3 9.40 -2.15 -8.59
C ASN A 3 8.02 -1.84 -9.20
N GLU A 4 7.35 -2.84 -9.77
CA GLU A 4 6.08 -2.65 -10.49
C GLU A 4 4.96 -2.19 -9.55
N GLU A 5 4.98 -2.64 -8.30
CA GLU A 5 4.03 -2.22 -7.27
C GLU A 5 4.13 -0.72 -6.98
N LEU A 6 5.36 -0.18 -6.90
CA LEU A 6 5.58 1.25 -6.71
C LEU A 6 5.09 2.05 -7.93
N ARG A 7 5.24 1.50 -9.15
CA ARG A 7 4.69 2.13 -10.37
C ARG A 7 3.17 2.16 -10.35
N GLN A 8 2.52 1.05 -9.96
CA GLN A 8 1.07 1.02 -9.81
C GLN A 8 0.59 1.97 -8.72
N TYR A 9 1.30 2.01 -7.59
CA TYR A 9 1.02 2.96 -6.51
C TYR A 9 1.05 4.40 -7.00
N LEU A 10 2.08 4.79 -7.75
CA LEU A 10 2.20 6.10 -8.38
C LEU A 10 1.02 6.40 -9.31
N ARG A 11 0.57 5.43 -10.12
CA ARG A 11 -0.61 5.58 -11.01
C ARG A 11 -1.89 5.87 -10.23
N MET A 12 -2.05 5.27 -9.05
CA MET A 12 -3.21 5.45 -8.18
C MET A 12 -3.17 6.76 -7.37
N HIS A 13 -2.01 7.40 -7.26
CA HIS A 13 -1.82 8.62 -6.47
C HIS A 13 -1.34 9.80 -7.33
N PRO A 14 -2.22 10.39 -8.16
CA PRO A 14 -1.83 11.38 -9.16
C PRO A 14 -1.20 12.66 -8.57
N LYS A 15 -1.52 12.97 -7.30
CA LYS A 15 -0.87 14.06 -6.54
C LYS A 15 0.65 13.95 -6.55
N TRP A 16 1.19 12.73 -6.51
CA TRP A 16 2.62 12.50 -6.51
C TRP A 16 3.28 12.85 -7.85
N TYR A 17 2.58 12.75 -8.99
CA TYR A 17 3.11 13.26 -10.25
C TYR A 17 3.35 14.77 -10.20
N LEU A 18 2.39 15.53 -9.64
CA LEU A 18 2.49 17.00 -9.51
C LEU A 18 3.57 17.44 -8.52
N ILE A 19 3.74 16.67 -7.43
CA ILE A 19 4.77 16.95 -6.42
C ILE A 19 6.14 16.65 -7.01
N LEU A 20 6.35 15.44 -7.55
CA LEU A 20 7.66 15.01 -8.03
C LEU A 20 8.10 15.77 -9.29
N SER A 21 7.17 16.31 -10.08
CA SER A 21 7.51 17.18 -11.21
C SER A 21 8.12 18.51 -10.77
N ARG A 22 7.80 19.00 -9.57
CA ARG A 22 8.30 20.28 -9.02
C ARG A 22 9.37 20.10 -7.95
N TYR A 23 9.29 19.00 -7.21
CA TYR A 23 10.10 18.69 -6.04
C TYR A 23 10.56 17.22 -6.10
N PRO A 24 11.49 16.88 -7.01
CA PRO A 24 11.99 15.51 -7.15
C PRO A 24 12.64 14.98 -5.86
N GLN A 25 13.13 15.86 -4.99
CA GLN A 25 13.66 15.53 -3.67
C GLN A 25 12.62 14.92 -2.70
N GLU A 26 11.33 15.03 -2.99
CA GLU A 26 10.26 14.42 -2.19
C GLU A 26 10.06 12.92 -2.45
N PHE A 27 10.83 12.33 -3.36
CA PHE A 27 10.76 10.89 -3.64
C PHE A 27 10.92 9.99 -2.39
N PRO A 28 11.80 10.28 -1.41
CA PRO A 28 11.86 9.53 -0.16
C PRO A 28 10.58 9.63 0.68
N THR A 29 9.83 10.73 0.57
CA THR A 29 8.54 10.92 1.23
C THR A 29 7.48 10.02 0.59
N LEU A 30 7.42 9.95 -0.75
CA LEU A 30 6.60 8.97 -1.49
C LEU A 30 6.91 7.54 -1.00
N LEU A 31 8.19 7.17 -0.94
CA LEU A 31 8.58 5.82 -0.52
C LEU A 31 8.17 5.49 0.92
N ARG A 32 8.21 6.47 1.83
CA ARG A 32 7.72 6.30 3.19
C ARG A 32 6.21 6.07 3.20
N GLN A 33 5.45 6.90 2.50
CA GLN A 33 4.00 6.76 2.40
C GLN A 33 3.62 5.39 1.81
N TYR A 34 4.24 5.00 0.69
CA TYR A 34 4.07 3.69 0.07
C TYR A 34 4.28 2.55 1.06
N LYS A 35 5.38 2.58 1.83
CA LYS A 35 5.70 1.53 2.80
C LYS A 35 4.67 1.47 3.95
N VAL A 36 4.17 2.61 4.41
CA VAL A 36 3.19 2.66 5.51
C VAL A 36 1.86 2.11 5.05
N GLU A 37 1.34 2.60 3.92
CA GLU A 37 0.05 2.17 3.38
C GLU A 37 0.06 0.71 2.95
N ASN A 38 1.15 0.24 2.34
CA ASN A 38 1.27 -1.17 1.97
C ASN A 38 1.32 -2.07 3.22
N LYS A 39 2.06 -1.67 4.27
CA LYS A 39 2.07 -2.41 5.55
C LYS A 39 0.69 -2.47 6.21
N MET A 40 -0.04 -1.36 6.23
CA MET A 40 -1.43 -1.33 6.72
C MET A 40 -2.30 -2.29 5.90
N THR A 41 -2.23 -2.21 4.56
CA THR A 41 -2.97 -3.09 3.65
C THR A 41 -2.68 -4.58 3.91
N PHE A 42 -1.42 -4.94 4.17
CA PHE A 42 -1.05 -6.31 4.52
C PHE A 42 -1.58 -6.75 5.88
N ALA A 43 -1.51 -5.88 6.89
CA ALA A 43 -2.06 -6.15 8.22
C ALA A 43 -3.58 -6.37 8.15
N ASP A 44 -4.31 -5.47 7.48
CA ASP A 44 -5.75 -5.56 7.26
C ASP A 44 -6.14 -6.86 6.54
N ARG A 45 -5.31 -7.31 5.59
CA ARG A 45 -5.53 -8.56 4.87
C ARG A 45 -5.38 -9.78 5.79
N ILE A 46 -4.41 -9.77 6.70
CA ILE A 46 -4.20 -10.84 7.69
C ILE A 46 -5.36 -10.89 8.67
N GLU A 47 -5.82 -9.73 9.17
CA GLU A 47 -6.97 -9.65 10.07
C GLU A 47 -8.22 -10.24 9.42
N ARG A 48 -8.51 -9.90 8.16
CA ARG A 48 -9.65 -10.47 7.42
C ARG A 48 -9.57 -11.99 7.27
N VAL A 49 -8.39 -12.54 7.01
CA VAL A 49 -8.20 -13.99 6.94
C VAL A 49 -8.48 -14.63 8.30
N GLY A 50 -7.99 -14.02 9.38
CA GLY A 50 -8.30 -14.46 10.75
C GLY A 50 -9.80 -14.47 11.04
N THR A 51 -10.52 -13.41 10.68
CA THR A 51 -11.97 -13.33 10.86
C THR A 51 -12.71 -14.40 10.07
N LEU A 52 -12.31 -14.66 8.82
CA LEU A 52 -12.93 -15.70 7.99
C LEU A 52 -12.72 -17.09 8.59
N LEU A 53 -11.52 -17.38 9.11
CA LEU A 53 -11.24 -18.65 9.78
C LEU A 53 -12.07 -18.80 11.06
N GLN A 54 -12.19 -17.76 11.88
CA GLN A 54 -13.04 -17.77 13.08
C GLN A 54 -14.52 -18.02 12.75
N MET A 55 -15.03 -17.46 11.66
CA MET A 55 -16.40 -17.70 11.21
C MET A 55 -16.61 -19.14 10.73
N LEU A 56 -15.61 -19.75 10.08
CA LEU A 56 -15.65 -21.16 9.69
C LEU A 56 -15.62 -22.09 10.91
N ASP A 57 -14.82 -21.77 11.92
CA ASP A 57 -14.75 -22.54 13.17
C ASP A 57 -16.07 -22.51 13.95
N MET A 58 -16.86 -21.42 13.85
CA MET A 58 -18.20 -21.35 14.47
C MET A 58 -19.28 -22.17 13.75
N LEU A 59 -19.05 -22.56 12.48
CA LEU A 59 -20.01 -23.32 11.68
C LEU A 59 -19.77 -24.85 11.74
N LEU A 60 -18.65 -25.29 12.32
CA LEU A 60 -18.28 -26.69 12.57
C LEU A 60 -18.64 -27.12 14.00
#